data_AF-A0A497HR96-F1
#
_entry.id   AF-A0A497HR96-F1
#
_cell.length_a   1.000
_cell.length_b   1.000
_cell.length_c   1.000
_cell.angle_alpha   90.00
_cell.angle_beta   90.00
_cell.angle_gamma   90.00
#
_symmetry.space_group_name_H-M   'P 1'
#
loop_
_entity.id
_entity.type
_entity.pdbx_description
1 polymer ?
#
loop_
_entity_poly.entity_id
_entity_poly.type
_entity_poly.pdbx_seq_one_letter_code
_entity_poly.pdbx_strand_id
1 'polypeptide(L)'
;MERKVAERRLLESAYAGEIVGSTVLKDYNKVAVITESGRGPAALASSVMASFLATNPRGNIRVYLHKEEEVEKIIEEVIEYEPSAILLLFQCDDEDSIGAFMEMLRRLAENMVEVDLILHSTCVESGALKEATEEEKVGEYLSQMPAFTYSLEEKKGYMLLKEIYFEESVLELEGLEEYPLKYPFVELLKEQGES
;
A
#
# COMPACT_ATOMS: atom_id res chain seq x y z
N MET A 1 22.62 -0.70 -16.40
CA MET A 1 21.93 0.41 -15.72
C MET A 1 20.51 0.01 -15.36
N GLU A 2 19.65 -0.32 -16.33
CA GLU A 2 18.24 -0.73 -16.09
C GLU A 2 18.08 -1.90 -15.11
N ARG A 3 18.91 -2.94 -15.23
CA ARG A 3 18.87 -4.09 -14.30
C ARG A 3 19.12 -3.71 -12.84
N LYS A 4 20.07 -2.79 -12.58
CA LYS A 4 20.38 -2.33 -11.22
C LYS A 4 19.23 -1.49 -10.65
N VAL A 5 18.60 -0.65 -11.47
CA VAL A 5 17.43 0.14 -11.07
C VAL A 5 16.24 -0.78 -10.73
N ALA A 6 16.01 -1.82 -11.53
CA ALA A 6 14.95 -2.81 -11.25
C ALA A 6 15.22 -3.63 -9.98
N GLU A 7 16.46 -4.07 -9.76
CA GLU A 7 16.88 -4.78 -8.54
C GLU A 7 16.75 -3.89 -7.30
N ARG A 8 17.10 -2.60 -7.42
CA ARG A 8 16.94 -1.60 -6.36
C ARG A 8 15.47 -1.40 -5.97
N ARG A 9 14.58 -1.17 -6.95
CA ARG A 9 13.14 -1.00 -6.70
C ARG A 9 12.51 -2.22 -6.05
N LEU A 10 12.95 -3.43 -6.43
CA LEU A 10 12.50 -4.68 -5.82
C LEU A 10 12.92 -4.76 -4.34
N LEU A 11 14.16 -4.35 -4.04
CA LEU A 11 14.70 -4.32 -2.69
C LEU A 11 13.97 -3.28 -1.82
N GLU A 12 13.72 -2.09 -2.36
CA GLU A 12 12.88 -1.04 -1.73
C GLU A 12 11.48 -1.57 -1.42
N SER A 13 10.84 -2.22 -2.39
CA SER A 13 9.51 -2.83 -2.23
C SER A 13 9.50 -3.88 -1.12
N ALA A 14 10.45 -4.82 -1.15
CA ALA A 14 10.55 -5.86 -0.12
C ALA A 14 10.76 -5.26 1.27
N TYR A 15 11.57 -4.21 1.39
CA TYR A 15 11.88 -3.62 2.68
C TYR A 15 10.77 -2.72 3.23
N ALA A 16 10.12 -1.93 2.38
CA ALA A 16 8.88 -1.25 2.75
C ALA A 16 7.86 -2.27 3.27
N GLY A 17 7.74 -3.42 2.62
CA GLY A 17 6.85 -4.49 3.05
C GLY A 17 7.22 -5.08 4.40
N GLU A 18 8.52 -5.20 4.68
CA GLU A 18 8.98 -5.65 6.00
C GLU A 18 8.54 -4.70 7.10
N ILE A 19 8.75 -3.39 6.92
CA ILE A 19 8.35 -2.38 7.90
C ILE A 19 6.84 -2.34 8.03
N VAL A 20 6.10 -2.23 6.92
CA VAL A 20 4.62 -2.19 6.94
C VAL A 20 4.08 -3.42 7.66
N GLY A 21 4.53 -4.62 7.31
CA GLY A 21 4.07 -5.86 7.93
C GLY A 21 4.41 -5.97 9.42
N SER A 22 5.62 -5.59 9.83
CA SER A 22 6.10 -5.77 11.21
C SER A 22 5.74 -4.65 12.18
N THR A 23 5.44 -3.44 11.67
CA THR A 23 5.24 -2.24 12.49
C THR A 23 3.89 -1.59 12.26
N VAL A 24 3.58 -1.19 11.02
CA VAL A 24 2.33 -0.50 10.68
C VAL A 24 1.14 -1.41 10.96
N LEU A 25 1.25 -2.69 10.63
CA LEU A 25 0.17 -3.66 10.81
C LEU A 25 0.14 -4.35 12.19
N LYS A 26 1.01 -3.96 13.13
CA LYS A 26 1.21 -4.71 14.40
C LYS A 26 -0.07 -4.85 15.24
N ASP A 27 -0.97 -3.88 15.17
CA ASP A 27 -2.18 -3.82 15.97
C ASP A 27 -3.43 -4.39 15.25
N TYR A 28 -3.28 -4.79 13.99
CA TYR A 28 -4.35 -5.41 13.21
C TYR A 28 -4.32 -6.93 13.33
N ASN A 29 -5.50 -7.55 13.45
CA ASN A 29 -5.62 -9.01 13.57
C ASN A 29 -5.97 -9.71 12.25
N LYS A 30 -6.63 -9.01 11.32
CA LYS A 30 -7.11 -9.57 10.05
C LYS A 30 -6.86 -8.57 8.94
N VAL A 31 -6.05 -8.92 7.95
CA VAL A 31 -5.58 -7.99 6.92
C VAL A 31 -5.86 -8.56 5.53
N ALA A 32 -6.45 -7.76 4.65
CA ALA A 32 -6.50 -8.09 3.23
C ALA A 32 -5.43 -7.29 2.48
N VAL A 33 -4.72 -7.94 1.57
CA VAL A 33 -3.77 -7.30 0.66
C VAL A 33 -4.31 -7.48 -0.74
N ILE A 34 -4.60 -6.39 -1.43
CA ILE A 34 -5.03 -6.40 -2.83
C ILE A 34 -3.88 -5.82 -3.65
N THR A 35 -3.36 -6.60 -4.58
CA THR A 35 -2.12 -6.27 -5.31
C THR A 35 -2.19 -6.73 -6.75
N GLU A 36 -1.49 -6.05 -7.65
CA GLU A 36 -1.31 -6.54 -9.03
C GLU A 36 -0.20 -7.61 -9.13
N SER A 37 -0.08 -8.24 -10.30
CA SER A 37 0.85 -9.37 -10.53
C SER A 37 2.31 -8.94 -10.85
N GLY A 38 2.61 -7.65 -10.80
CA GLY A 38 3.94 -7.09 -11.05
C GLY A 38 4.99 -7.54 -10.03
N ARG A 39 6.27 -7.55 -10.42
CA ARG A 39 7.38 -8.01 -9.55
C ARG A 39 7.54 -7.19 -8.28
N GLY A 40 7.41 -5.87 -8.37
CA GLY A 40 7.49 -4.96 -7.21
C GLY A 40 6.34 -5.21 -6.22
N PRO A 41 5.08 -5.08 -6.65
CA PRO A 41 3.89 -5.38 -5.83
C PRO A 41 3.91 -6.76 -5.21
N ALA A 42 4.27 -7.79 -5.98
CA ALA A 42 4.36 -9.15 -5.46
C ALA A 42 5.45 -9.29 -4.39
N ALA A 43 6.62 -8.66 -4.56
CA ALA A 43 7.68 -8.68 -3.55
C ALA A 43 7.27 -7.92 -2.28
N LEU A 44 6.60 -6.77 -2.44
CA LEU A 44 6.04 -6.00 -1.33
C LEU A 44 5.01 -6.83 -0.56
N ALA A 45 3.98 -7.35 -1.24
CA ALA A 45 2.91 -8.16 -0.65
C ALA A 45 3.47 -9.40 0.07
N SER A 46 4.43 -10.09 -0.54
CA SER A 46 5.09 -11.25 0.06
C SER A 46 5.85 -10.89 1.33
N SER A 47 6.56 -9.75 1.33
CA SER A 47 7.32 -9.27 2.48
C SER A 47 6.41 -8.78 3.62
N VAL A 48 5.32 -8.07 3.28
CA VAL A 48 4.27 -7.69 4.24
C VAL A 48 3.73 -8.94 4.91
N MET A 49 3.30 -9.93 4.13
CA MET A 49 2.73 -11.18 4.64
C MET A 49 3.70 -11.92 5.56
N ALA A 50 4.96 -12.09 5.14
CA ALA A 50 5.96 -12.78 5.94
C ALA A 50 6.23 -12.05 7.27
N SER A 51 6.36 -10.73 7.23
CA SER A 51 6.73 -9.91 8.39
C SER A 51 5.56 -9.73 9.36
N PHE A 52 4.34 -9.60 8.84
CA PHE A 52 3.11 -9.58 9.64
C PHE A 52 2.92 -10.89 10.39
N LEU A 53 3.00 -12.04 9.72
CA LEU A 53 2.85 -13.35 10.37
C LEU A 53 3.97 -13.65 11.37
N ALA A 54 5.19 -13.14 11.12
CA ALA A 54 6.31 -13.31 12.05
C ALA A 54 6.14 -12.50 13.34
N THR A 55 5.51 -11.34 13.28
CA THR A 55 5.33 -10.43 14.42
C THR A 55 3.97 -10.56 15.09
N ASN A 56 2.99 -11.13 14.39
CA ASN A 56 1.63 -11.28 14.85
C ASN A 56 1.19 -12.77 14.79
N PRO A 57 1.52 -13.59 15.79
CA PRO A 57 1.29 -15.05 15.76
C PRO A 57 -0.18 -15.48 15.68
N ARG A 58 -1.11 -14.56 15.96
CA ARG A 58 -2.56 -14.77 15.83
C ARG A 58 -3.17 -13.98 14.67
N GLY A 59 -2.34 -13.22 13.96
CA GLY A 59 -2.75 -12.46 12.79
C GLY A 59 -3.16 -13.39 11.65
N ASN A 60 -4.13 -12.94 10.87
CA ASN A 60 -4.57 -13.60 9.65
C ASN A 60 -4.42 -12.59 8.51
N ILE A 61 -3.83 -13.03 7.40
CA ILE A 61 -3.65 -12.19 6.22
C ILE A 61 -4.03 -12.97 4.97
N ARG A 62 -4.75 -12.33 4.05
CA ARG A 62 -5.07 -12.87 2.73
C ARG A 62 -4.59 -11.94 1.65
N VAL A 63 -4.03 -12.53 0.58
CA VAL A 63 -3.56 -11.78 -0.59
C VAL A 63 -4.49 -12.09 -1.76
N TYR A 64 -5.01 -11.04 -2.37
CA TYR A 64 -5.87 -11.05 -3.55
C TYR A 64 -5.08 -10.44 -4.71
N LEU A 65 -4.91 -11.21 -5.78
CA LEU A 65 -4.28 -10.72 -7.00
C LEU A 65 -5.35 -10.06 -7.87
N HIS A 66 -5.20 -8.76 -8.13
CA HIS A 66 -6.08 -8.03 -9.02
C HIS A 66 -6.05 -8.63 -10.43
N LYS A 67 -7.24 -8.87 -10.96
CA LYS A 67 -7.52 -9.12 -12.38
C LYS A 67 -8.82 -8.41 -12.73
N GLU A 68 -8.85 -7.76 -13.88
CA GLU A 68 -9.96 -6.91 -14.31
C GLU A 68 -11.31 -7.67 -14.29
N GLU A 69 -11.32 -8.93 -14.75
CA GLU A 69 -12.52 -9.77 -14.78
C GLU A 69 -12.94 -10.36 -13.42
N GLU A 70 -12.12 -10.21 -12.37
CA GLU A 70 -12.36 -10.79 -11.04
C GLU A 70 -12.61 -9.73 -9.95
N VAL A 71 -12.64 -8.43 -10.28
CA VAL A 71 -12.77 -7.34 -9.29
C VAL A 71 -13.96 -7.54 -8.35
N GLU A 72 -15.17 -7.78 -8.89
CA GLU A 72 -16.38 -7.97 -8.06
C GLU A 72 -16.22 -9.15 -7.09
N LYS A 73 -15.65 -10.25 -7.58
CA LYS A 73 -15.41 -11.44 -6.76
C LYS A 73 -14.40 -11.14 -5.65
N ILE A 74 -13.35 -10.37 -5.93
CA ILE A 74 -12.38 -9.95 -4.91
C ILE A 74 -13.09 -9.15 -3.82
N ILE A 75 -13.98 -8.23 -4.20
CA ILE A 75 -14.74 -7.40 -3.25
C ILE A 75 -15.66 -8.28 -2.38
N GLU A 76 -16.41 -9.21 -2.98
CA GLU A 76 -17.22 -10.19 -2.25
C GLU A 76 -16.37 -10.98 -1.24
N GLU A 77 -15.24 -11.53 -1.68
CA GLU A 77 -14.35 -12.30 -0.81
C GLU A 77 -13.69 -11.45 0.28
N VAL A 78 -13.46 -10.16 0.04
CA VAL A 78 -12.95 -9.21 1.04
C VAL A 78 -14.02 -8.89 2.07
N ILE A 79 -15.26 -8.64 1.65
CA ILE A 79 -16.40 -8.39 2.56
C ILE A 79 -16.64 -9.62 3.44
N GLU A 80 -16.70 -10.82 2.86
CA GLU A 80 -16.83 -12.07 3.62
C GLU A 80 -15.63 -12.31 4.56
N TYR A 81 -14.46 -11.83 4.16
CA TYR A 81 -13.26 -11.91 4.98
C TYR A 81 -13.23 -10.84 6.07
N GLU A 82 -14.10 -9.84 6.14
CA GLU A 82 -14.19 -8.87 7.25
C GLU A 82 -12.82 -8.42 7.81
N PRO A 83 -11.87 -7.94 6.98
CA PRO A 83 -10.57 -7.51 7.47
C PRO A 83 -10.71 -6.25 8.34
N SER A 84 -9.74 -6.02 9.23
CA SER A 84 -9.62 -4.77 9.99
C SER A 84 -8.81 -3.71 9.23
N ALA A 85 -8.03 -4.13 8.23
CA ALA A 85 -7.32 -3.24 7.31
C ALA A 85 -7.20 -3.84 5.92
N ILE A 86 -7.17 -2.98 4.91
CA ILE A 86 -6.90 -3.33 3.52
C ILE A 86 -5.65 -2.59 3.05
N LEU A 87 -4.70 -3.33 2.49
CA LEU A 87 -3.57 -2.77 1.75
C LEU A 87 -3.89 -2.78 0.25
N LEU A 88 -3.80 -1.62 -0.39
CA LEU A 88 -3.86 -1.49 -1.85
C LEU A 88 -2.46 -1.29 -2.40
N LEU A 89 -1.88 -2.35 -2.97
CA LEU A 89 -0.50 -2.41 -3.43
C LEU A 89 -0.44 -2.41 -4.96
N PHE A 90 -0.65 -1.23 -5.55
CA PHE A 90 -0.54 -0.98 -6.98
C PHE A 90 0.67 -0.08 -7.25
N GLN A 91 1.43 -0.34 -8.32
CA GLN A 91 2.57 0.51 -8.69
C GLN A 91 2.13 1.84 -9.25
N CYS A 92 0.95 1.93 -9.87
CA CYS A 92 0.42 3.19 -10.40
C CYS A 92 1.46 3.93 -11.29
N ASP A 93 2.31 3.19 -12.03
CA ASP A 93 3.38 3.70 -12.87
C ASP A 93 3.06 3.69 -14.38
N ASP A 94 1.92 3.10 -14.74
CA ASP A 94 1.28 3.16 -16.06
C ASP A 94 -0.25 3.30 -15.95
N GLU A 95 -0.92 3.57 -17.08
CA GLU A 95 -2.36 3.79 -17.14
C GLU A 95 -3.18 2.56 -16.69
N ASP A 96 -2.69 1.35 -16.96
CA ASP A 96 -3.39 0.11 -16.60
C ASP A 96 -3.38 -0.08 -15.07
N SER A 97 -2.23 0.15 -14.42
CA SER A 97 -2.08 0.06 -12.96
C SER A 97 -2.86 1.17 -12.25
N ILE A 98 -2.88 2.38 -12.80
CA ILE A 98 -3.70 3.49 -12.29
C ILE A 98 -5.18 3.15 -12.39
N GLY A 99 -5.65 2.67 -13.55
CA GLY A 99 -7.04 2.27 -13.75
C GLY A 99 -7.46 1.13 -12.81
N ALA A 100 -6.59 0.14 -12.60
CA ALA A 100 -6.84 -0.96 -11.67
C ALA A 100 -6.96 -0.48 -10.21
N PHE A 101 -6.09 0.43 -9.78
CA PHE A 101 -6.15 1.04 -8.46
C PHE A 101 -7.45 1.83 -8.26
N MET A 102 -7.79 2.71 -9.21
CA MET A 102 -8.99 3.53 -9.17
C MET A 102 -10.25 2.66 -9.14
N GLU A 103 -10.30 1.62 -9.98
CA GLU A 103 -11.44 0.71 -10.01
C GLU A 103 -11.60 -0.02 -8.68
N MET A 104 -10.52 -0.55 -8.12
CA MET A 104 -10.58 -1.24 -6.82
C MET A 104 -11.08 -0.29 -5.71
N LEU A 105 -10.54 0.93 -5.66
CA LEU A 105 -10.94 1.94 -4.67
C LEU A 105 -12.41 2.34 -4.84
N ARG A 106 -12.86 2.52 -6.08
CA ARG A 106 -14.27 2.79 -6.41
C ARG A 106 -15.18 1.68 -5.91
N ARG A 107 -14.82 0.41 -6.11
CA ARG A 107 -15.64 -0.72 -5.65
C ARG A 107 -15.71 -0.86 -4.15
N LEU A 108 -14.62 -0.57 -3.43
CA LEU A 108 -14.63 -0.48 -1.98
C LEU A 108 -15.59 0.62 -1.49
N ALA A 109 -15.55 1.79 -2.14
CA ALA A 109 -16.44 2.90 -1.85
C ALA A 109 -17.92 2.59 -2.15
N GLU A 110 -18.22 1.98 -3.30
CA GLU A 110 -19.58 1.60 -3.69
C GLU A 110 -20.23 0.62 -2.70
N ASN A 111 -19.42 -0.24 -2.07
CA ASN A 111 -19.86 -1.21 -1.09
C ASN A 111 -19.70 -0.72 0.37
N MET A 112 -19.22 0.50 0.59
CA MET A 112 -18.96 1.09 1.91
C MET A 112 -18.21 0.13 2.84
N VAL A 113 -17.09 -0.42 2.36
CA VAL A 113 -16.28 -1.36 3.14
C VAL A 113 -15.61 -0.62 4.31
N GLU A 114 -16.11 -0.77 5.54
CA GLU A 114 -15.65 0.01 6.70
C GLU A 114 -14.34 -0.53 7.30
N VAL A 115 -13.19 -0.08 6.77
CA VAL A 115 -11.86 -0.57 7.15
C VAL A 115 -10.77 0.49 6.99
N ASP A 116 -9.68 0.35 7.73
CA ASP A 116 -8.51 1.20 7.55
C ASP A 116 -7.80 0.86 6.22
N LEU A 117 -7.47 1.88 5.43
CA LEU A 117 -6.81 1.73 4.14
C LEU A 117 -5.33 2.08 4.24
N ILE A 118 -4.47 1.22 3.70
CA ILE A 118 -3.05 1.50 3.54
C ILE A 118 -2.70 1.44 2.05
N LEU A 119 -2.36 2.60 1.49
CA LEU A 119 -2.13 2.78 0.08
C LEU A 119 -0.64 2.80 -0.23
N HIS A 120 -0.24 2.12 -1.30
CA HIS A 120 1.10 2.23 -1.83
C HIS A 120 1.45 3.68 -2.19
N SER A 121 2.68 4.09 -1.88
CA SER A 121 3.13 5.50 -2.01
C SER A 121 2.97 6.05 -3.42
N THR A 122 3.21 5.20 -4.42
CA THR A 122 3.20 5.60 -5.82
C THR A 122 1.81 5.99 -6.31
N CYS A 123 0.74 5.44 -5.75
CA CYS A 123 -0.63 5.85 -6.11
C CYS A 123 -0.97 7.26 -5.61
N VAL A 124 -0.24 7.76 -4.61
CA VAL A 124 -0.32 9.16 -4.18
C VAL A 124 0.60 10.03 -5.04
N GLU A 125 1.84 9.58 -5.26
CA GLU A 125 2.86 10.32 -6.02
C GLU A 125 2.51 10.49 -7.51
N SER A 126 1.84 9.51 -8.12
CA SER A 126 1.41 9.57 -9.52
C SER A 126 0.19 10.47 -9.73
N GLY A 127 -0.52 10.83 -8.66
CA GLY A 127 -1.80 11.53 -8.73
C GLY A 127 -3.02 10.62 -8.89
N ALA A 128 -2.86 9.30 -8.97
CA ALA A 128 -3.96 8.36 -9.13
C ALA A 128 -5.01 8.47 -8.01
N LEU A 129 -4.59 8.64 -6.76
CA LEU A 129 -5.49 8.87 -5.63
C LEU A 129 -6.28 10.18 -5.78
N LYS A 130 -5.62 11.24 -6.25
CA LYS A 130 -6.28 12.52 -6.48
C LYS A 130 -7.32 12.41 -7.60
N GLU A 131 -6.99 11.71 -8.68
CA GLU A 131 -7.93 11.45 -9.77
C GLU A 131 -9.12 10.62 -9.30
N ALA A 132 -8.88 9.55 -8.51
CA ALA A 132 -9.95 8.73 -7.93
C ALA A 132 -10.92 9.57 -7.08
N THR A 133 -10.42 10.55 -6.32
CA THR A 133 -11.25 11.42 -5.48
C THR A 133 -12.09 12.44 -6.24
N GLU A 134 -11.91 12.59 -7.56
CA GLU A 134 -12.83 13.39 -8.39
C GLU A 134 -14.21 12.71 -8.51
N GLU A 135 -14.28 11.39 -8.28
CA GLU A 135 -15.55 10.68 -8.12
C GLU A 135 -16.14 10.94 -6.73
N GLU A 136 -17.34 11.54 -6.68
CA GLU A 136 -18.02 11.96 -5.45
C GLU A 136 -18.06 10.85 -4.39
N LYS A 137 -18.44 9.62 -4.78
CA LYS A 137 -18.49 8.46 -3.88
C LYS A 137 -17.13 8.10 -3.26
N VAL A 138 -16.06 8.16 -4.04
CA VAL A 138 -14.71 7.83 -3.56
C VAL A 138 -14.25 8.90 -2.57
N GLY A 139 -14.50 10.17 -2.89
CA GLY A 139 -14.23 11.28 -1.97
C GLY A 139 -15.02 11.17 -0.66
N GLU A 140 -16.33 10.90 -0.73
CA GLU A 140 -17.18 10.67 0.45
C GLU A 140 -16.68 9.49 1.30
N TYR A 141 -16.30 8.39 0.66
CA TYR A 141 -15.79 7.21 1.33
C TYR A 141 -14.46 7.49 2.06
N LEU A 142 -13.49 8.13 1.39
CA LEU A 142 -12.22 8.50 2.01
C LEU A 142 -12.33 9.58 3.09
N SER A 143 -13.39 10.39 3.08
CA SER A 143 -13.66 11.33 4.18
C SER A 143 -14.14 10.64 5.47
N GLN A 144 -14.57 9.38 5.37
CA GLN A 144 -15.11 8.60 6.48
C GLN A 144 -14.15 7.51 6.98
N MET A 145 -13.31 6.98 6.09
CA MET A 145 -12.40 5.88 6.39
C MET A 145 -10.98 6.38 6.67
N PRO A 146 -10.32 5.93 7.74
CA PRO A 146 -8.90 6.20 7.95
C PRO A 146 -8.08 5.66 6.78
N ALA A 147 -7.26 6.51 6.19
CA ALA A 147 -6.40 6.16 5.07
C ALA A 147 -4.97 6.60 5.34
N PHE A 148 -4.02 5.73 5.00
CA PHE A 148 -2.61 5.94 5.25
C PHE A 148 -1.80 5.66 4.00
N THR A 149 -0.64 6.30 3.90
CA THR A 149 0.41 5.93 2.95
C THR A 149 1.76 6.00 3.64
N TYR A 150 2.83 5.60 2.96
CA TYR A 150 4.17 5.66 3.52
C TYR A 150 5.17 6.16 2.48
N SER A 151 6.30 6.70 2.91
CA SER A 151 7.41 7.04 2.01
C SER A 151 8.76 6.66 2.63
N LEU A 152 9.66 6.11 1.81
CA LEU A 152 11.03 5.81 2.23
C LEU A 152 11.88 7.08 2.16
N GLU A 153 12.26 7.62 3.32
CA GLU A 153 13.15 8.77 3.45
C GLU A 153 14.60 8.30 3.60
N GLU A 154 15.14 7.65 2.56
CA GLU A 154 16.45 6.97 2.61
C GLU A 154 17.59 7.85 3.15
N LYS A 155 17.65 9.11 2.71
CA LYS A 155 18.68 10.07 3.12
C LYS A 155 18.62 10.39 4.61
N LYS A 156 17.43 10.31 5.20
CA LYS A 156 17.19 10.57 6.62
C LYS A 156 17.17 9.28 7.44
N GLY A 157 17.11 8.12 6.80
CA GLY A 157 17.22 6.82 7.46
C GLY A 157 15.93 6.34 8.11
N TYR A 158 14.75 6.74 7.64
CA TYR A 158 13.47 6.24 8.13
C TYR A 158 12.44 6.04 7.00
N MET A 159 11.38 5.29 7.29
CA MET A 159 10.12 5.28 6.57
C MET A 159 9.12 6.17 7.31
N LEU A 160 8.50 7.11 6.62
CA LEU A 160 7.48 7.99 7.18
C LEU A 160 6.11 7.42 6.86
N LEU A 161 5.33 7.06 7.87
CA LEU A 161 3.90 6.80 7.72
C LEU A 161 3.16 8.14 7.72
N LYS A 162 2.23 8.31 6.80
CA LYS A 162 1.43 9.52 6.63
C LYS A 162 -0.04 9.16 6.69
N GLU A 163 -0.80 9.96 7.39
CA GLU A 163 -2.26 9.94 7.34
C GLU A 163 -2.72 10.77 6.14
N ILE A 164 -3.75 10.30 5.46
CA ILE A 164 -4.37 10.91 4.30
C ILE A 164 -5.69 11.52 4.76
N TYR A 165 -5.81 12.82 4.64
CA TYR A 165 -7.06 13.54 4.90
C TYR A 165 -7.70 13.95 3.59
N PHE A 166 -9.01 13.77 3.53
CA PHE A 166 -9.82 14.28 2.44
C PHE A 166 -10.96 15.14 3.02
N GLU A 167 -10.77 16.46 2.96
CA GLU A 167 -11.76 17.45 3.41
C GLU A 167 -12.07 18.41 2.27
N GLU A 168 -13.36 18.66 2.02
CA GLU A 168 -13.83 19.66 1.04
C GLU A 168 -13.14 19.56 -0.35
N SER A 169 -12.91 18.33 -0.83
CA SER A 169 -12.22 18.05 -2.09
C SER A 169 -10.72 18.37 -2.13
N VAL A 170 -10.09 18.55 -0.97
CA VAL A 170 -8.65 18.74 -0.82
C VAL A 170 -8.04 17.49 -0.19
N LEU A 171 -7.01 16.96 -0.86
CA LEU A 171 -6.21 15.85 -0.35
C LEU A 171 -4.97 16.39 0.37
N GLU A 172 -4.86 16.11 1.66
CA GLU A 172 -3.73 16.48 2.51
C GLU A 172 -3.02 15.25 3.07
N LEU A 173 -1.71 15.39 3.32
CA LEU A 173 -0.88 14.34 3.91
C LEU A 173 -0.19 14.88 5.16
N GLU A 174 -0.45 14.26 6.30
CA GLU A 174 0.22 14.59 7.55
C GLU A 174 1.16 13.46 7.97
N GLY A 175 2.38 13.80 8.40
CA GLY A 175 3.31 12.80 8.92
C GLY A 175 2.87 12.29 10.29
N LEU A 176 2.69 10.98 10.43
CA LEU A 176 2.17 10.36 11.64
C LEU A 176 3.27 9.72 12.49
N GLU A 177 4.08 8.84 11.89
CA GLU A 177 5.11 8.08 12.63
C GLU A 177 6.34 7.82 11.74
N GLU A 178 7.53 7.83 12.36
CA GLU A 178 8.80 7.53 11.71
C GLU A 178 9.31 6.15 12.15
N TYR A 179 9.53 5.26 11.18
CA TYR A 179 10.10 3.93 11.43
C TYR A 179 11.54 3.86 10.90
N PRO A 180 12.55 3.63 11.76
CA PRO A 180 13.95 3.66 11.35
C PRO A 180 14.27 2.56 10.33
N LEU A 181 15.06 2.90 9.30
CA LEU A 181 15.61 1.92 8.37
C LEU A 181 16.75 1.15 9.07
N LYS A 182 16.79 -0.18 8.90
CA LYS A 182 17.82 -1.06 9.44
C LYS A 182 19.14 -0.80 8.72
N TYR A 183 20.22 -0.71 9.49
CA TYR A 183 21.56 -0.37 9.00
C TYR A 183 22.04 -1.19 7.78
N PRO A 184 21.86 -2.52 7.71
CA PRO A 184 22.26 -3.31 6.53
C PRO A 184 21.52 -2.93 5.25
N PHE A 185 20.27 -2.47 5.37
CA PHE A 185 19.47 -2.03 4.23
C PHE A 185 19.93 -0.67 3.70
N VAL A 186 20.27 0.25 4.61
CA VAL A 186 20.82 1.57 4.26
C VAL A 186 22.17 1.42 3.54
N GLU A 187 23.01 0.45 3.93
CA GLU A 187 24.26 0.14 3.22
C GLU A 187 23.99 -0.46 1.83
N LEU A 188 23.08 -1.43 1.71
CA LEU A 188 22.71 -2.02 0.42
C LEU A 188 22.17 -0.99 -0.58
N LEU A 189 21.37 -0.02 -0.12
CA LEU A 189 20.88 1.06 -0.98
C LEU A 189 22.01 2.01 -1.44
N LYS A 190 22.98 2.31 -0.55
CA LYS A 190 24.14 3.14 -0.88
C LYS A 190 25.03 2.48 -1.92
N GLU A 191 25.33 1.19 -1.75
CA GLU A 191 26.16 0.42 -2.70
C GLU A 191 25.54 0.34 -4.11
N GLN A 192 24.21 0.42 -4.22
CA GLN A 192 23.51 0.42 -5.51
C GLN A 192 23.37 1.82 -6.14
N GLY A 193 23.60 2.90 -5.38
CA GLY A 193 23.52 4.29 -5.85
C GLY A 193 24.85 4.89 -6.35
N GLU A 194 25.99 4.27 -6.06
CA GLU A 194 27.34 4.80 -6.33
C GLU A 194 28.02 4.25 -7.61
N SER A 195 27.27 3.84 -8.64
CA SER A 195 27.87 3.29 -9.88
C SER A 195 27.26 3.75 -11.18
#